data_AF-A0A923QUD0-F1
#
_entry.id   AF-A0A923QUD0-F1
#
_cell.length_a   1.000
_cell.length_b   1.000
_cell.length_c   1.000
_cell.angle_alpha   90.00
_cell.angle_beta   90.00
_cell.angle_gamma   90.00
#
_symmetry.space_group_name_H-M   'P 1'
#
loop_
_entity.id
_entity.type
_entity.pdbx_description
1 polymer ?
#
loop_
_entity_poly.entity_id
_entity_poly.type
_entity_poly.pdbx_seq_one_letter_code
_entity_poly.pdbx_strand_id
1 'polypeptide(L)'
;MADNLGLPTLFALKGAWQVLTLFLIPIGGGIPAGVLLAQSKGIAWLPTTFLYLVSDVILACIFEPLILLAAAGSKRSPLLAKMKEAFRKSIEKTTELYGSKLGPLALIGISFGVDPMTGRAVAIAAGHGFVTGWMFAIAGDMLYFGILMVSTLWLHEVLGDGTVTTLIILALMMGVPAVIKRVRGKPNAPLPKESI
;
A
#
# COMPACT_ATOMS: atom_id res chain seq x y z
N MET A 1 -5.63 -44.69 7.96
CA MET A 1 -4.62 -43.75 8.49
C MET A 1 -3.43 -43.73 7.54
N ALA A 2 -3.51 -42.96 6.45
CA ALA A 2 -2.38 -42.68 5.56
C ALA A 2 -2.78 -41.56 4.58
N ASP A 3 -2.70 -40.29 5.01
CA ASP A 3 -2.82 -39.11 4.14
C ASP A 3 -2.00 -37.93 4.73
N ASN A 4 -0.77 -38.22 5.18
CA ASN A 4 0.16 -37.24 5.76
C ASN A 4 1.46 -37.18 4.95
N LEU A 5 1.35 -36.68 3.72
CA LEU A 5 2.50 -36.26 2.91
C LEU A 5 2.17 -34.91 2.25
N GLY A 6 2.06 -33.88 3.10
CA GLY A 6 2.60 -32.51 2.96
C GLY A 6 2.51 -31.72 1.65
N LEU A 7 1.87 -32.22 0.60
CA LEU A 7 1.70 -31.50 -0.65
C LEU A 7 0.35 -30.78 -0.60
N PRO A 8 0.31 -29.43 -0.74
CA PRO A 8 -0.95 -28.73 -0.89
C PRO A 8 -1.68 -29.34 -2.08
N THR A 9 -2.93 -29.76 -1.87
CA THR A 9 -3.75 -30.30 -2.94
C THR A 9 -3.77 -29.31 -4.11
N LEU A 10 -3.87 -29.81 -5.36
CA LEU A 10 -3.96 -28.93 -6.54
C LEU A 10 -5.07 -27.87 -6.39
N PHE A 11 -6.13 -28.20 -5.65
CA PHE A 11 -7.20 -27.30 -5.28
C PHE A 11 -6.73 -26.16 -4.36
N ALA A 12 -5.95 -26.45 -3.32
CA ALA A 12 -5.37 -25.46 -2.42
C ALA A 12 -4.39 -24.52 -3.14
N LEU A 13 -3.53 -25.07 -4.01
CA LEU A 13 -2.61 -24.27 -4.83
C LEU A 13 -3.36 -23.34 -5.80
N LYS A 14 -4.41 -23.85 -6.45
CA LYS A 14 -5.24 -23.06 -7.35
C LYS A 14 -5.98 -21.94 -6.60
N GLY A 15 -6.48 -22.21 -5.39
CA GLY A 15 -7.10 -21.21 -4.52
C GLY A 15 -6.11 -20.11 -4.10
N ALA A 16 -4.92 -20.49 -3.64
CA ALA A 16 -3.87 -19.55 -3.27
C ALA A 16 -3.43 -18.67 -4.44
N TRP A 17 -3.32 -19.24 -5.65
CA TRP A 17 -3.00 -18.50 -6.87
C TRP A 17 -4.05 -17.45 -7.22
N GLN A 18 -5.34 -17.78 -7.08
CA GLN A 18 -6.42 -16.84 -7.34
C GLN A 18 -6.41 -15.67 -6.35
N VAL A 19 -6.19 -15.96 -5.07
CA VAL A 19 -6.05 -14.94 -4.02
C VAL A 19 -4.85 -14.04 -4.30
N LEU A 20 -3.68 -14.62 -4.60
CA LEU A 20 -2.48 -13.87 -4.97
C LEU A 20 -2.72 -12.96 -6.18
N THR A 21 -3.43 -13.46 -7.20
CA THR A 21 -3.76 -12.67 -8.40
C THR A 21 -4.62 -11.46 -8.04
N LEU A 22 -5.57 -11.58 -7.12
CA LEU A 22 -6.37 -10.43 -6.66
C LEU A 22 -5.52 -9.40 -5.91
N PHE A 23 -4.57 -9.84 -5.09
CA PHE A 23 -3.66 -8.93 -4.39
C PHE A 23 -2.65 -8.23 -5.32
N LEU A 24 -2.29 -8.86 -6.44
CA LEU A 24 -1.43 -8.25 -7.46
C LEU A 24 -2.13 -7.14 -8.27
N ILE A 25 -3.46 -6.99 -8.20
CA ILE A 25 -4.19 -5.97 -8.93
C ILE A 25 -4.14 -4.65 -8.12
N PRO A 26 -3.47 -3.60 -8.60
CA PRO A 26 -3.34 -2.31 -7.90
C PRO A 26 -4.60 -1.45 -8.12
N ILE A 27 -5.77 -2.02 -7.90
CA ILE A 27 -7.08 -1.36 -7.98
C ILE A 27 -7.76 -1.64 -6.65
N GLY A 28 -8.14 -0.58 -5.92
CA GLY A 28 -8.40 -0.58 -4.45
C GLY A 28 -9.38 -1.59 -3.86
N GLY A 29 -10.02 -2.46 -4.66
CA GLY A 29 -10.80 -3.60 -4.18
C GLY A 29 -10.01 -4.90 -3.97
N GLY A 30 -8.74 -4.97 -4.37
CA GLY A 30 -7.93 -6.20 -4.32
C GLY A 30 -7.82 -6.84 -2.92
N ILE A 31 -7.69 -6.01 -1.88
CA ILE A 31 -7.59 -6.47 -0.47
C ILE A 31 -8.90 -7.13 0.00
N PRO A 32 -10.06 -6.44 0.04
CA PRO A 32 -11.30 -7.05 0.53
C PRO A 32 -11.73 -8.23 -0.34
N ALA A 33 -11.59 -8.14 -1.66
CA ALA A 33 -11.92 -9.25 -2.56
C ALA A 33 -11.02 -10.47 -2.33
N GLY A 34 -9.70 -10.26 -2.17
CA GLY A 34 -8.75 -11.33 -1.90
C GLY A 34 -8.96 -11.99 -0.53
N VAL A 35 -9.27 -11.20 0.51
CA VAL A 35 -9.56 -11.69 1.87
C VAL A 35 -10.83 -12.54 1.88
N LEU A 36 -11.92 -12.08 1.27
CA LEU A 36 -13.17 -12.84 1.20
C LEU A 36 -13.04 -14.08 0.31
N LEU A 37 -12.27 -13.99 -0.78
CA LEU A 37 -11.96 -15.17 -1.59
C LEU A 37 -11.17 -16.19 -0.77
N ALA A 38 -10.15 -15.76 -0.02
CA ALA A 38 -9.37 -16.65 0.84
C ALA A 38 -10.25 -17.35 1.87
N GLN A 39 -11.15 -16.61 2.53
CA GLN A 39 -12.14 -17.17 3.46
C GLN A 39 -13.04 -18.21 2.77
N SER A 40 -13.58 -17.90 1.59
CA SER A 40 -14.44 -18.83 0.81
C SER A 40 -13.71 -20.10 0.37
N LYS A 41 -12.38 -20.06 0.25
CA LYS A 41 -11.52 -21.20 -0.09
C LYS A 41 -11.00 -21.94 1.14
N GLY A 42 -11.39 -21.53 2.35
CA GLY A 42 -10.93 -22.11 3.61
C GLY A 42 -9.45 -21.82 3.92
N ILE A 43 -8.87 -20.78 3.32
CA ILE A 43 -7.49 -20.37 3.58
C ILE A 43 -7.46 -19.53 4.86
N ALA A 44 -6.72 -20.00 5.86
CA ALA A 44 -6.58 -19.29 7.13
C ALA A 44 -5.92 -17.91 6.97
N TRP A 45 -6.11 -17.03 7.94
CA TRP A 45 -5.61 -15.65 7.93
C TRP A 45 -4.09 -15.54 7.76
N LEU A 46 -3.31 -16.47 8.35
CA LEU A 46 -1.85 -16.40 8.31
C LEU A 46 -1.29 -16.71 6.91
N PRO A 47 -1.71 -17.80 6.22
CA PRO A 47 -1.41 -17.98 4.80
C PRO A 47 -1.87 -16.82 3.91
N THR A 48 -3.05 -16.25 4.15
CA THR A 48 -3.55 -15.09 3.39
C THR A 48 -2.64 -13.86 3.57
N THR A 49 -2.20 -13.62 4.80
CA THR A 49 -1.24 -12.55 5.13
C THR A 49 0.10 -12.78 4.43
N PHE A 50 0.57 -14.03 4.38
CA PHE A 50 1.78 -14.37 3.64
C PHE A 50 1.64 -14.19 2.13
N LEU A 51 0.49 -14.56 1.55
CA LEU A 51 0.20 -14.32 0.13
C LEU A 51 0.22 -12.82 -0.18
N TYR A 52 -0.33 -11.99 0.71
CA TYR A 52 -0.31 -10.54 0.56
C TYR A 52 1.12 -9.97 0.63
N LEU A 53 1.92 -10.44 1.59
CA LEU A 53 3.35 -10.07 1.67
C LEU A 53 4.10 -10.45 0.40
N VAL A 54 3.83 -11.63 -0.17
CA VAL A 54 4.44 -12.08 -1.42
C VAL A 54 4.02 -11.19 -2.59
N SER A 55 2.75 -10.78 -2.68
CA SER A 55 2.34 -9.82 -3.72
C SER A 55 3.06 -8.49 -3.61
N ASP A 56 3.26 -7.97 -2.39
CA ASP A 56 4.00 -6.72 -2.18
C ASP A 56 5.45 -6.82 -2.62
N VAL A 57 6.11 -7.94 -2.35
CA VAL A 57 7.49 -8.20 -2.81
C VAL A 57 7.55 -8.29 -4.33
N ILE A 58 6.58 -8.97 -4.97
CA ILE A 58 6.50 -9.05 -6.43
C ILE A 58 6.31 -7.65 -7.02
N LEU A 59 5.39 -6.87 -6.47
CA LEU A 59 5.13 -5.49 -6.89
C LEU A 59 6.38 -4.63 -6.71
N ALA A 60 7.08 -4.73 -5.57
CA ALA A 60 8.32 -4.01 -5.34
C ALA A 60 9.38 -4.28 -6.43
N CYS A 61 9.55 -5.55 -6.79
CA CYS A 61 10.47 -5.98 -7.84
C CYS A 61 10.06 -5.50 -9.25
N ILE A 62 8.77 -5.35 -9.53
CA ILE A 62 8.25 -4.86 -10.82
C ILE A 62 8.29 -3.32 -10.90
N PHE A 63 7.92 -2.64 -9.82
CA PHE A 63 7.76 -1.19 -9.80
C PHE A 63 9.07 -0.44 -9.62
N GLU A 64 10.03 -0.97 -8.87
CA GLU A 64 11.34 -0.31 -8.76
C GLU A 64 12.01 -0.06 -10.13
N PRO A 65 12.19 -1.06 -11.02
CA PRO A 65 12.79 -0.81 -12.32
C PRO A 65 11.94 0.16 -13.15
N LEU A 66 10.61 0.11 -13.04
CA LEU A 66 9.73 1.05 -13.72
C LEU A 66 9.94 2.50 -13.24
N ILE A 67 10.06 2.71 -11.93
CA ILE A 67 10.33 4.02 -11.31
C ILE A 67 11.71 4.52 -11.75
N LEU A 68 12.72 3.66 -11.74
CA LEU A 68 14.08 4.01 -12.17
C LEU A 68 14.13 4.37 -13.67
N LEU A 69 13.42 3.63 -14.52
CA LEU A 69 13.29 3.93 -15.95
C LEU A 69 12.57 5.26 -16.18
N ALA A 70 11.48 5.51 -15.46
CA ALA A 70 10.78 6.80 -15.52
C ALA A 70 11.69 7.96 -15.06
N ALA A 71 12.46 7.76 -13.98
CA ALA A 71 13.42 8.73 -13.49
C ALA A 71 14.57 8.97 -14.50
N ALA A 72 15.05 7.94 -15.18
CA ALA A 72 16.05 8.07 -16.25
C ALA A 72 15.47 8.79 -17.48
N GLY A 73 14.25 8.44 -17.90
CA GLY A 73 13.51 9.10 -18.98
C GLY A 73 13.23 10.58 -18.69
N SER A 74 13.02 10.94 -17.43
CA SER A 74 12.82 12.35 -17.04
C SER A 74 14.02 13.26 -17.33
N LYS A 75 15.23 12.70 -17.40
CA LYS A 75 16.44 13.46 -17.77
C LYS A 75 16.46 13.85 -19.26
N ARG A 76 15.66 13.18 -20.11
CA ARG A 76 15.62 13.41 -21.56
C ARG A 76 14.53 14.39 -22.00
N SER A 77 13.57 14.71 -21.14
CA SER A 77 12.45 15.59 -21.50
C SER A 77 12.25 16.71 -20.47
N PRO A 78 12.23 17.99 -20.90
CA PRO A 78 12.02 19.12 -20.02
C PRO A 78 10.61 19.13 -19.36
N LEU A 79 9.62 18.46 -19.96
CA LEU A 79 8.28 18.30 -19.37
C LEU A 79 8.32 17.36 -18.15
N LEU A 80 8.97 16.20 -18.31
CA LEU A 80 9.11 15.21 -17.24
C LEU A 80 10.03 15.70 -16.12
N ALA A 81 11.05 16.50 -16.45
CA ALA A 81 11.90 17.17 -15.46
C ALA A 81 11.08 18.12 -14.57
N LYS A 82 10.19 18.94 -15.15
CA LYS A 82 9.28 19.82 -14.40
C LYS A 82 8.30 19.03 -13.52
N MET A 83 7.76 17.92 -14.02
CA MET A 83 6.90 17.04 -13.21
C MET A 83 7.66 16.43 -12.03
N LYS A 84 8.90 15.98 -12.26
CA LYS A 84 9.78 15.46 -11.20
C LYS A 84 10.09 16.51 -10.14
N GLU A 85 10.37 17.76 -10.55
CA GLU A 85 10.59 18.87 -9.61
C GLU A 85 9.33 19.22 -8.82
N ALA A 86 8.16 19.26 -9.47
CA ALA A 86 6.88 19.49 -8.79
C ALA A 86 6.59 18.39 -7.76
N PHE A 87 6.84 17.13 -8.12
CA PHE A 87 6.69 15.98 -7.24
C PHE A 87 7.67 16.04 -6.06
N ARG A 88 8.95 16.32 -6.34
CA ARG A 88 9.99 16.52 -5.32
C ARG A 88 9.62 17.62 -4.34
N LYS A 89 9.13 18.76 -4.84
CA LYS A 89 8.69 19.90 -4.01
C LYS A 89 7.48 19.55 -3.14
N SER A 90 6.58 18.69 -3.63
CA SER A 90 5.46 18.16 -2.85
C SER A 90 5.91 17.19 -1.74
N ILE A 91 6.93 16.37 -2.01
CA ILE A 91 7.54 15.47 -1.03
C ILE A 91 8.37 16.25 -0.01
N GLU A 92 9.16 17.23 -0.42
CA GLU A 92 9.95 18.09 0.47
C GLU A 92 9.03 18.83 1.45
N LYS A 93 7.89 19.34 0.99
CA LYS A 93 6.86 19.92 1.86
C LYS A 93 6.29 18.94 2.89
N THR A 94 6.27 17.64 2.56
CA THR A 94 5.89 16.57 3.48
C THR A 94 7.06 16.19 4.40
N THR A 95 8.30 16.34 3.94
CA THR A 95 9.54 16.02 4.67
C THR A 95 9.89 17.10 5.69
N GLU A 96 9.63 18.38 5.40
CA GLU A 96 9.80 19.51 6.33
C GLU A 96 8.96 19.37 7.61
N LEU A 97 7.83 18.66 7.52
CA LEU A 97 7.00 18.33 8.69
C LEU A 97 7.59 17.22 9.58
N TYR A 98 8.52 16.41 9.07
CA TYR A 98 9.01 15.17 9.73
C TYR A 98 10.54 15.10 9.91
N GLY A 99 11.31 16.11 9.45
CA GLY A 99 12.76 16.24 9.68
C GLY A 99 13.65 15.68 8.57
N SER A 100 14.91 16.14 8.53
CA SER A 100 15.88 15.96 7.42
C SER A 100 16.34 14.51 7.15
N LYS A 101 15.97 13.56 8.02
CA LYS A 101 16.06 12.12 7.79
C LYS A 101 14.80 11.49 8.39
N LEU A 102 13.79 11.21 7.56
CA LEU A 102 12.62 10.48 8.06
C LEU A 102 13.10 9.14 8.62
N GLY A 103 12.85 8.95 9.93
CA GLY A 103 13.14 7.70 10.61
C GLY A 103 12.25 6.55 10.09
N PRO A 104 12.64 5.29 10.35
CA PRO A 104 11.89 4.10 9.97
C PRO A 104 10.39 4.17 10.27
N LEU A 105 10.02 4.65 11.46
CA LEU A 105 8.63 4.76 11.90
C LEU A 105 7.81 5.79 11.10
N ALA A 106 8.44 6.90 10.71
CA ALA A 106 7.77 7.92 9.91
C ALA A 106 7.48 7.41 8.49
N LEU A 107 8.40 6.63 7.91
CA LEU A 107 8.20 6.00 6.60
C LEU A 107 7.08 4.95 6.65
N ILE A 108 7.09 4.08 7.66
CA ILE A 108 6.01 3.11 7.89
C ILE A 108 4.66 3.82 8.01
N GLY A 109 4.59 4.91 8.80
CA GLY A 109 3.35 5.67 8.98
C GLY A 109 2.84 6.33 7.69
N ILE A 110 3.73 6.82 6.83
CA ILE A 110 3.36 7.38 5.53
C ILE A 110 2.83 6.30 4.59
N SER A 111 3.50 5.15 4.52
CA SER A 111 3.06 4.01 3.70
C SER A 111 1.72 3.47 4.15
N PHE A 112 1.54 3.34 5.46
CA PHE A 112 0.28 2.95 6.09
C PHE A 112 -0.88 3.89 5.73
N GLY A 113 -0.62 5.19 5.63
CA GLY A 113 -1.65 6.21 5.42
C GLY A 113 -1.97 6.52 3.96
N VAL A 114 -1.11 6.15 3.00
CA VAL A 114 -1.26 6.53 1.60
C VAL A 114 -1.21 5.31 0.69
N ASP A 115 -0.04 4.67 0.59
CA ASP A 115 0.23 3.41 -0.12
C ASP A 115 1.75 3.10 -0.09
N PRO A 116 2.17 1.85 -0.36
CA PRO A 116 3.59 1.46 -0.40
C PRO A 116 4.40 2.18 -1.50
N MET A 117 3.81 2.58 -2.64
CA MET A 117 4.55 3.30 -3.69
C MET A 117 4.91 4.72 -3.25
N THR A 118 3.97 5.43 -2.64
CA THR A 118 4.21 6.74 -2.03
C THR A 118 5.25 6.62 -0.92
N GLY A 119 5.13 5.60 -0.08
CA GLY A 119 6.14 5.24 0.92
C GLY A 119 7.55 5.10 0.37
N ARG A 120 7.68 4.31 -0.70
CA ARG A 120 8.95 4.07 -1.40
C ARG A 120 9.53 5.37 -1.99
N ALA A 121 8.69 6.20 -2.59
CA ALA A 121 9.11 7.49 -3.16
C ALA A 121 9.64 8.44 -2.08
N VAL A 122 8.99 8.48 -0.91
CA VAL A 122 9.46 9.26 0.24
C VAL A 122 10.76 8.67 0.81
N ALA A 123 10.90 7.34 0.84
CA ALA A 123 12.13 6.68 1.26
C ALA A 123 13.33 7.02 0.35
N ILE A 124 13.14 7.05 -0.99
CA ILE A 124 14.15 7.58 -1.94
C ILE A 124 14.51 9.02 -1.58
N ALA A 125 13.53 9.88 -1.33
CA ALA A 125 13.76 11.29 -1.03
C ALA A 125 14.53 11.48 0.29
N ALA A 126 14.30 10.61 1.27
CA ALA A 126 15.01 10.57 2.54
C ALA A 126 16.40 9.88 2.45
N GLY A 127 16.82 9.42 1.27
CA GLY A 127 18.14 8.82 1.04
C GLY A 127 18.25 7.33 1.38
N HIS A 128 17.13 6.63 1.56
CA HIS A 128 17.13 5.18 1.78
C HIS A 128 17.33 4.41 0.47
N GLY A 129 18.16 3.36 0.55
CA GLY A 129 18.42 2.45 -0.56
C GLY A 129 17.20 1.61 -0.94
N PHE A 130 17.36 0.78 -1.97
CA PHE A 130 16.31 -0.12 -2.48
C PHE A 130 15.68 -0.97 -1.36
N VAL A 131 16.51 -1.77 -0.67
CA VAL A 131 16.05 -2.75 0.32
C VAL A 131 15.37 -2.07 1.50
N THR A 132 16.03 -1.09 2.13
CA THR A 132 15.48 -0.43 3.33
C THR A 132 14.23 0.38 3.02
N GLY A 133 14.18 1.05 1.86
CA GLY A 133 13.00 1.81 1.44
C GLY A 133 11.77 0.93 1.21
N TRP A 134 11.94 -0.21 0.54
CA TRP A 134 10.85 -1.18 0.35
C TRP A 134 10.47 -1.88 1.65
N MET A 135 11.43 -2.22 2.52
CA MET A 135 11.11 -2.79 3.82
C MET A 135 10.17 -1.90 4.64
N PHE A 136 10.43 -0.60 4.72
CA PHE A 136 9.55 0.32 5.44
C PHE A 136 8.20 0.49 4.74
N ALA A 137 8.20 0.50 3.41
CA ALA A 137 6.97 0.60 2.64
C ALA A 137 6.04 -0.60 2.83
N ILE A 138 6.60 -1.80 2.70
CA ILE A 138 5.90 -3.07 2.91
C ILE A 138 5.44 -3.19 4.36
N ALA A 139 6.29 -2.82 5.34
CA ALA A 139 5.90 -2.85 6.74
C ALA A 139 4.68 -1.96 7.04
N GLY A 140 4.61 -0.76 6.45
CA GLY A 140 3.43 0.11 6.56
C GLY A 140 2.19 -0.49 5.90
N ASP A 141 2.34 -1.07 4.72
CA ASP A 141 1.22 -1.67 3.99
C ASP A 141 0.67 -2.93 4.68
N MET A 142 1.55 -3.77 5.25
CA MET A 142 1.14 -4.94 6.03
C MET A 142 0.29 -4.57 7.26
N LEU A 143 0.59 -3.44 7.91
CA LEU A 143 -0.24 -2.92 9.01
C LEU A 143 -1.62 -2.48 8.50
N TYR A 144 -1.67 -1.81 7.35
CA TYR A 144 -2.91 -1.37 6.71
C TYR A 144 -3.77 -2.57 6.28
N PHE A 145 -3.15 -3.56 5.64
CA PHE A 145 -3.75 -4.83 5.27
C PHE A 145 -4.35 -5.55 6.48
N GLY A 146 -3.62 -5.63 7.61
CA GLY A 146 -4.11 -6.28 8.81
C GLY A 146 -5.42 -5.66 9.33
N ILE A 147 -5.48 -4.33 9.39
CA ILE A 147 -6.69 -3.61 9.81
C ILE A 147 -7.84 -3.85 8.84
N LEU A 148 -7.57 -3.78 7.53
CA LEU A 148 -8.59 -4.03 6.51
C LEU A 148 -9.09 -5.47 6.53
N MET A 149 -8.20 -6.45 6.68
CA MET A 149 -8.56 -7.86 6.74
C MET A 149 -9.47 -8.13 7.93
N VAL A 150 -9.12 -7.67 9.13
CA VAL A 150 -9.95 -7.81 10.33
C VAL A 150 -11.30 -7.13 10.14
N SER A 151 -11.29 -5.91 9.62
CA SER A 151 -12.52 -5.15 9.35
C SER A 151 -13.41 -5.84 8.30
N THR A 152 -12.79 -6.46 7.28
CA THR A 152 -13.48 -7.19 6.21
C THR A 152 -14.15 -8.44 6.72
N LEU A 153 -13.42 -9.26 7.48
CA LEU A 153 -13.96 -10.49 8.04
C LEU A 153 -15.07 -10.20 9.05
N TRP A 154 -14.87 -9.21 9.93
CA TRP A 154 -15.88 -8.79 10.88
C TRP A 154 -17.15 -8.26 10.21
N LEU A 155 -17.01 -7.40 9.20
CA LEU A 155 -18.16 -6.87 8.48
C LEU A 155 -18.90 -7.96 7.69
N HIS A 156 -18.17 -8.93 7.13
CA HIS A 156 -18.76 -10.07 6.46
C HIS A 156 -19.58 -10.95 7.41
N GLU A 157 -19.08 -11.19 8.63
CA GLU A 157 -19.84 -11.92 9.66
C GLU A 157 -21.13 -11.20 10.06
N VAL A 158 -21.13 -9.87 10.09
CA VAL A 158 -22.32 -9.06 10.43
C VAL A 158 -23.34 -9.03 9.28
N LEU A 159 -22.88 -8.91 8.03
CA LEU A 159 -23.76 -8.73 6.87
C LEU A 159 -24.17 -10.04 6.20
N GLY A 160 -23.38 -11.11 6.34
CA GLY A 160 -23.57 -12.41 5.67
C GLY A 160 -23.35 -12.40 4.15
N ASP A 161 -23.24 -11.22 3.52
CA ASP A 161 -23.05 -11.06 2.08
C ASP A 161 -21.66 -10.50 1.76
N GLY A 162 -20.83 -11.31 1.09
CA GLY A 162 -19.47 -10.92 0.70
C GLY A 162 -19.42 -9.83 -0.40
N THR A 163 -20.42 -9.77 -1.26
CA THR A 163 -20.50 -8.74 -2.33
C THR A 163 -20.79 -7.39 -1.70
N VAL A 164 -21.80 -7.31 -0.84
CA VAL A 164 -22.17 -6.08 -0.12
C VAL A 164 -21.03 -5.64 0.79
N THR A 165 -20.38 -6.58 1.49
CA THR A 165 -19.19 -6.30 2.31
C THR A 165 -18.08 -5.66 1.48
N THR A 166 -17.75 -6.26 0.32
CA THR A 166 -16.71 -5.72 -0.58
C THR A 166 -17.07 -4.32 -1.05
N LEU A 167 -18.31 -4.08 -1.46
CA LEU A 167 -18.77 -2.78 -1.94
C LEU A 167 -18.70 -1.70 -0.84
N ILE A 168 -19.09 -2.03 0.39
CA ILE A 168 -19.02 -1.10 1.52
C ILE A 168 -17.56 -0.75 1.82
N ILE A 169 -16.68 -1.74 1.88
CA ILE A 169 -15.26 -1.50 2.19
C ILE A 169 -14.59 -0.70 1.07
N LEU A 170 -14.90 -1.02 -0.19
CA LEU A 170 -14.45 -0.24 -1.33
C LEU A 170 -14.91 1.22 -1.24
N ALA A 171 -16.19 1.44 -0.91
CA ALA A 171 -16.76 2.76 -0.73
C ALA A 171 -16.09 3.51 0.45
N LEU A 172 -15.77 2.81 1.54
CA LEU A 172 -15.03 3.38 2.67
C LEU A 172 -13.59 3.74 2.29
N MET A 173 -12.87 2.87 1.60
CA MET A 173 -11.49 3.12 1.15
C MET A 173 -11.42 4.32 0.20
N MET A 174 -12.43 4.53 -0.64
CA MET A 174 -12.52 5.70 -1.51
C MET A 174 -13.02 6.96 -0.78
N GLY A 175 -14.01 6.78 0.10
CA GLY A 175 -14.74 7.86 0.74
C GLY A 175 -13.99 8.49 1.91
N VAL A 176 -13.38 7.67 2.77
CA VAL A 176 -12.70 8.13 3.99
C VAL A 176 -11.58 9.13 3.69
N PRO A 177 -10.64 8.87 2.76
CA PRO A 177 -9.59 9.85 2.43
C PRO A 177 -10.16 11.15 1.86
N ALA A 178 -11.22 11.06 1.04
CA ALA A 178 -11.87 12.23 0.46
C ALA A 178 -12.57 13.10 1.52
N VAL A 179 -13.21 12.46 2.50
CA VAL A 179 -13.86 13.14 3.63
C VAL A 179 -12.82 13.77 4.55
N ILE A 180 -11.77 13.04 4.94
CA ILE A 180 -10.67 13.57 5.77
C ILE A 180 -10.03 14.78 5.10
N LYS A 181 -9.78 14.73 3.79
CA LYS A 181 -9.22 15.85 3.03
C LYS A 181 -10.14 17.07 2.99
N ARG A 182 -11.46 16.88 2.95
CA ARG A 182 -12.44 17.98 3.04
C ARG A 182 -12.49 18.60 4.44
N VAL A 183 -12.40 17.78 5.49
CA VAL A 183 -12.50 18.23 6.89
C VAL A 183 -11.21 18.89 7.36
N ARG A 184 -10.03 18.44 6.91
CA ARG A 184 -8.74 18.95 7.39
C ARG A 184 -8.39 20.39 6.97
N GLY A 185 -9.14 21.02 6.06
CA GLY A 185 -8.89 22.40 5.63
C GLY A 185 -7.51 22.62 4.99
N LYS A 186 -7.31 23.71 4.24
CA LYS A 186 -5.99 24.06 3.70
C LYS A 186 -5.03 24.35 4.88
N PRO A 187 -3.77 23.88 4.86
CA PRO A 187 -2.79 24.30 5.85
C PRO A 187 -2.68 25.82 5.83
N ASN A 188 -2.81 26.45 7.01
CA ASN A 188 -2.67 27.89 7.20
C ASN A 188 -1.34 28.36 6.57
N ALA A 189 -1.41 29.49 5.87
CA ALA A 189 -0.27 30.11 5.21
C ALA A 189 0.90 30.32 6.21
N PRO A 190 2.16 30.13 5.79
CA PRO A 190 3.30 30.39 6.66
C PRO A 190 3.30 31.87 7.08
N LEU A 191 3.46 32.12 8.38
CA LEU A 191 3.57 33.45 8.95
C LEU A 191 4.74 34.21 8.28
N PRO A 192 4.58 35.53 8.03
CA PRO A 192 5.62 36.34 7.42
C PRO A 192 6.89 36.28 8.28
N LYS A 193 8.04 36.04 7.64
CA LYS A 193 9.34 36.12 8.30
C LYS A 193 9.53 37.55 8.77
N GLU A 194 9.57 37.77 10.08
CA GLU A 194 10.07 39.04 10.63
C GLU A 194 11.55 39.15 10.26
N SER A 195 11.86 40.21 9.53
CA SER A 195 13.21 40.64 9.20
C SER A 195 13.88 41.19 10.46
N ILE A 196 14.96 40.55 10.89
CA ILE A 196 16.02 41.16 11.70
C ILE A 196 17.32 40.97 10.94
#